data_AF-A0A2E7WZG9-F1
#
_entry.id   AF-A0A2E7WZG9-F1
#
_cell.length_a   1.000
_cell.length_b   1.000
_cell.length_c   1.000
_cell.angle_alpha   90.00
_cell.angle_beta   90.00
_cell.angle_gamma   90.00
#
_symmetry.space_group_name_H-M   'P 1'
#
loop_
_entity.id
_entity.type
_entity.pdbx_description
1 polymer ?
#
loop_
_entity_poly.entity_id
_entity_poly.type
_entity_poly.pdbx_seq_one_letter_code
_entity_poly.pdbx_strand_id
1 'polypeptide(L)'
;MDDGSLPRLSPNRLMAVDRALDELARTQRRSSIPVELPMPNFWSAVGQLVQHLEAELAETVRSEGMTAKAQLQSRKLGVVRTAVKDLTRNRLNAFTQHSVLTNLVRSSEEGSFSTGVRPDSIEWDKHDPSERVYYTGIGHLVDKYKHEVSWNALLSNNWDTPAPPPMSSVHTPLTEFVPDSRDEVVESVVPVAPEPVSHWEDPEYDEEDRIREIDEFPEIAPVRSGTAENSSSEQQKDSDMRRILILQDLEDPIITEGGEEITLTTGDIEFCPSIIADTLIAPGIAEAADL
;
A
#
# COMPACT_ATOMS: atom_id res chain seq x y z
N MET A 1 2.38 24.89 -34.41
CA MET A 1 2.30 23.93 -33.31
C MET A 1 1.03 23.15 -33.57
N ASP A 2 1.18 21.90 -33.98
CA ASP A 2 0.06 21.02 -34.26
C ASP A 2 -0.59 20.72 -32.89
N ASP A 3 -1.79 21.24 -32.67
CA ASP A 3 -2.54 20.98 -31.45
C ASP A 3 -2.89 19.48 -31.50
N GLY A 4 -2.09 18.66 -30.80
CA GLY A 4 -2.12 17.19 -30.79
C GLY A 4 -3.40 16.60 -30.18
N SER A 5 -4.52 17.30 -30.34
CA SER A 5 -5.85 16.90 -29.94
C SER A 5 -6.30 15.71 -30.78
N LEU A 6 -6.39 14.56 -30.15
CA LEU A 6 -6.92 13.35 -30.76
C LEU A 6 -8.34 13.61 -31.29
N PRO A 7 -8.70 13.05 -32.45
CA PRO A 7 -10.02 13.27 -33.05
C PRO A 7 -11.15 12.85 -32.09
N ARG A 8 -12.25 13.61 -32.10
CA ARG A 8 -13.43 13.36 -31.27
C ARG A 8 -13.99 11.96 -31.54
N LEU A 9 -14.22 11.19 -30.47
CA LEU A 9 -14.77 9.85 -30.54
C LEU A 9 -16.25 9.88 -30.94
N SER A 10 -16.65 8.88 -31.73
CA SER A 10 -18.06 8.67 -32.08
C SER A 10 -18.85 8.11 -30.88
N PRO A 11 -20.19 8.27 -30.82
CA PRO A 11 -21.00 7.78 -29.70
C PRO A 11 -20.83 6.27 -29.42
N ASN A 12 -20.74 5.46 -30.48
CA ASN A 12 -20.50 4.02 -30.36
C ASN A 12 -19.14 3.70 -29.74
N ARG A 13 -18.11 4.52 -30.05
CA ARG A 13 -16.78 4.39 -29.45
C ARG A 13 -16.80 4.82 -27.98
N LEU A 14 -17.53 5.87 -27.62
CA LEU A 14 -17.69 6.29 -26.22
C LEU A 14 -18.34 5.21 -25.35
N MET A 15 -19.37 4.53 -25.87
CA MET A 15 -19.96 3.37 -25.18
C MET A 15 -18.98 2.20 -25.03
N ALA A 16 -18.11 1.97 -26.01
CA ALA A 16 -17.08 0.95 -25.90
C ALA A 16 -16.02 1.30 -24.84
N VAL A 17 -15.63 2.59 -24.76
CA VAL A 17 -14.71 3.10 -23.73
C VAL A 17 -15.32 2.95 -22.33
N ASP A 18 -16.60 3.27 -22.16
CA ASP A 18 -17.34 3.14 -20.89
C ASP A 18 -17.28 1.68 -20.38
N ARG A 19 -17.61 0.71 -21.25
CA ARG A 19 -17.53 -0.72 -20.92
C ARG A 19 -16.10 -1.18 -20.63
N ALA A 20 -15.14 -0.71 -21.43
CA ALA A 20 -13.74 -1.07 -21.27
C ALA A 20 -13.17 -0.53 -19.95
N LEU A 21 -13.57 0.67 -19.53
CA LEU A 21 -13.22 1.25 -18.23
C LEU A 21 -13.76 0.39 -17.09
N ASP A 22 -15.05 0.03 -17.13
CA ASP A 22 -15.68 -0.79 -16.08
C ASP A 22 -15.07 -2.20 -16.00
N GLU A 23 -14.75 -2.80 -17.14
CA GLU A 23 -14.09 -4.10 -17.20
C GLU A 23 -12.66 -4.04 -16.67
N LEU A 24 -11.86 -3.09 -17.15
CA LEU A 24 -10.48 -2.92 -16.69
C LEU A 24 -10.42 -2.58 -15.20
N ALA A 25 -11.31 -1.73 -14.69
CA ALA A 25 -11.39 -1.39 -13.27
C ALA A 25 -11.69 -2.63 -12.40
N ARG A 26 -12.60 -3.49 -12.84
CA ARG A 26 -12.92 -4.76 -12.14
C ARG A 26 -11.76 -5.74 -12.17
N THR A 27 -11.10 -5.90 -13.32
CA THR A 27 -9.99 -6.83 -13.48
C THR A 27 -8.77 -6.36 -12.70
N GLN A 28 -8.38 -5.09 -12.81
CA GLN A 28 -7.25 -4.54 -12.07
C GLN A 28 -7.45 -4.62 -10.55
N ARG A 29 -8.67 -4.39 -10.04
CA ARG A 29 -8.96 -4.48 -8.60
C ARG A 29 -8.64 -5.87 -8.02
N ARG A 30 -8.70 -6.91 -8.84
CA ARG A 30 -8.43 -8.31 -8.45
C ARG A 30 -7.01 -8.76 -8.73
N SER A 31 -6.19 -7.93 -9.38
CA SER A 31 -4.84 -8.25 -9.82
C SER A 31 -3.81 -7.40 -9.08
N SER A 32 -2.80 -8.05 -8.51
CA SER A 32 -1.60 -7.39 -7.97
C SER A 32 -0.62 -6.98 -9.08
N ILE A 33 -0.80 -7.49 -10.30
CA ILE A 33 0.01 -7.16 -11.48
C ILE A 33 -0.72 -6.11 -12.33
N PRO A 34 -0.01 -5.14 -12.93
CA PRO A 34 -0.59 -4.19 -13.86
C PRO A 34 -1.27 -4.89 -15.04
N VAL A 35 -2.58 -4.68 -15.19
CA VAL A 35 -3.38 -5.24 -16.30
C VAL A 35 -3.17 -4.39 -17.55
N GLU A 36 -3.09 -5.03 -18.71
CA GLU A 36 -2.90 -4.32 -19.99
C GLU A 36 -4.06 -3.38 -20.32
N LEU A 37 -3.78 -2.28 -21.03
CA LEU A 37 -4.83 -1.38 -21.50
C LEU A 37 -5.57 -2.00 -22.69
N PRO A 38 -6.91 -1.90 -22.74
CA PRO A 38 -7.74 -2.54 -23.77
C PRO A 38 -7.62 -1.86 -25.14
N MET A 39 -7.10 -0.63 -25.19
CA MET A 39 -6.97 0.16 -26.40
C MET A 39 -5.84 1.20 -26.28
N PRO A 40 -5.22 1.62 -27.39
CA PRO A 40 -4.25 2.71 -27.39
C PRO A 40 -4.94 4.03 -27.01
N ASN A 41 -4.18 4.94 -26.39
CA ASN A 41 -4.65 6.24 -25.93
C ASN A 41 -5.87 6.16 -24.99
N PHE A 42 -5.97 5.07 -24.21
CA PHE A 42 -7.10 4.79 -23.32
C PHE A 42 -7.45 5.97 -22.41
N TRP A 43 -6.47 6.58 -21.75
CA TRP A 43 -6.70 7.71 -20.85
C TRP A 43 -7.24 8.94 -21.56
N SER A 44 -6.80 9.22 -22.79
CA SER A 44 -7.38 10.28 -23.60
C SER A 44 -8.83 9.97 -24.00
N ALA A 45 -9.10 8.73 -24.39
CA ALA A 45 -10.45 8.27 -24.73
C ALA A 45 -11.43 8.38 -23.55
N VAL A 46 -10.97 8.01 -22.35
CA VAL A 46 -11.71 8.20 -21.08
C VAL A 46 -11.93 9.69 -20.80
N GLY A 47 -10.93 10.54 -21.05
CA GLY A 47 -11.09 11.99 -20.95
C GLY A 47 -12.19 12.53 -21.87
N GLN A 48 -12.26 12.06 -23.12
CA GLN A 48 -13.33 12.42 -24.05
C GLN A 48 -14.70 11.91 -23.59
N LEU A 49 -14.78 10.73 -22.98
CA LEU A 49 -16.02 10.20 -22.37
C LEU A 49 -16.51 11.09 -21.24
N VAL A 50 -15.63 11.49 -20.32
CA VAL A 50 -15.98 12.38 -19.20
C VAL A 50 -16.48 13.73 -19.72
N GLN A 51 -15.75 14.34 -20.66
CA GLN A 51 -16.17 15.61 -21.29
C GLN A 51 -17.50 15.50 -22.02
N HIS A 52 -17.76 14.37 -22.69
CA HIS A 52 -19.04 14.12 -23.35
C HIS A 52 -20.19 14.06 -22.34
N LEU A 53 -20.03 13.30 -21.24
CA LEU A 53 -21.04 13.18 -20.19
C LEU A 53 -21.30 14.52 -19.48
N GLU A 54 -20.24 15.31 -19.25
CA GLU A 54 -20.35 16.68 -18.72
C GLU A 54 -21.13 17.60 -19.66
N ALA A 55 -20.83 17.56 -20.96
CA ALA A 55 -21.52 18.38 -21.95
C ALA A 55 -22.99 17.97 -22.10
N GLU A 56 -23.29 16.66 -22.08
CA GLU A 56 -24.66 16.14 -22.14
C GLU A 56 -25.46 16.56 -20.89
N LEU A 57 -24.88 16.46 -19.70
CA LEU A 57 -25.48 16.93 -18.45
C LEU A 57 -25.70 18.44 -18.45
N ALA A 58 -24.72 19.22 -18.92
CA ALA A 58 -24.85 20.67 -18.98
C ALA A 58 -25.95 21.09 -19.97
N GLU A 59 -26.10 20.37 -21.09
CA GLU A 59 -27.14 20.63 -22.06
C GLU A 59 -28.53 20.31 -21.50
N THR A 60 -28.73 19.17 -20.84
CA THR A 60 -30.03 18.83 -20.24
C THR A 60 -30.43 19.79 -19.13
N VAL A 61 -29.48 20.23 -18.30
CA VAL A 61 -29.75 21.24 -17.27
C VAL A 61 -30.11 22.59 -17.90
N ARG A 62 -29.50 22.98 -19.01
CA ARG A 62 -29.85 24.22 -19.73
C ARG A 62 -31.21 24.13 -20.42
N SER A 63 -31.54 23.00 -21.03
CA SER A 63 -32.75 22.86 -21.86
C SER A 63 -34.00 22.51 -21.05
N GLU A 64 -33.85 21.64 -20.04
CA GLU A 64 -34.97 21.05 -19.28
C GLU A 64 -34.92 21.42 -17.78
N GLY A 65 -33.81 21.98 -17.29
CA GLY A 65 -33.59 22.23 -15.87
C GLY A 65 -33.12 20.99 -15.10
N MET A 66 -33.16 21.07 -13.77
CA MET A 66 -32.75 19.95 -12.91
C MET A 66 -33.85 18.89 -12.82
N THR A 67 -33.90 18.01 -13.83
CA THR A 67 -34.88 16.92 -13.93
C THR A 67 -34.31 15.59 -13.41
N ALA A 68 -35.17 14.55 -13.31
CA ALA A 68 -34.72 13.19 -12.99
C ALA A 68 -33.67 12.65 -13.99
N LYS A 69 -33.78 13.05 -15.27
CA LYS A 69 -32.80 12.74 -16.32
C LYS A 69 -31.43 13.37 -16.02
N ALA A 70 -31.41 14.66 -15.66
CA ALA A 70 -30.18 15.36 -15.27
C ALA A 70 -29.56 14.74 -13.99
N GLN A 71 -30.39 14.34 -13.02
CA GLN A 71 -29.92 13.62 -11.83
C GLN A 71 -29.27 12.28 -12.19
N LEU A 72 -29.87 11.50 -13.09
CA LEU A 72 -29.31 10.21 -13.53
C LEU A 72 -27.98 10.41 -14.29
N GLN A 73 -27.91 11.39 -15.18
CA GLN A 73 -26.67 11.75 -15.88
C GLN A 73 -25.57 12.21 -14.91
N SER A 74 -25.92 13.01 -13.90
CA SER A 74 -25.00 13.43 -12.85
C SER A 74 -24.47 12.24 -12.04
N ARG A 75 -25.34 11.29 -11.66
CA ARG A 75 -24.94 10.04 -11.01
C ARG A 75 -24.01 9.22 -11.90
N LYS A 76 -24.34 9.04 -13.18
CA LYS A 76 -23.50 8.30 -14.13
C LYS A 76 -22.10 8.91 -14.25
N LEU A 77 -22.02 10.23 -14.42
CA LEU A 77 -20.75 10.95 -14.47
C LEU A 77 -19.93 10.78 -13.18
N GLY A 78 -20.61 10.80 -12.02
CA GLY A 78 -19.98 10.50 -10.73
C GLY A 78 -19.39 9.09 -10.66
N VAL A 79 -20.13 8.07 -11.12
CA VAL A 79 -19.66 6.67 -11.18
C VAL A 79 -18.42 6.55 -12.07
N VAL A 80 -18.45 7.13 -13.28
CA VAL A 80 -17.29 7.09 -14.20
C VAL A 80 -16.07 7.76 -13.57
N ARG A 81 -16.22 8.92 -12.94
CA ARG A 81 -15.09 9.61 -12.27
C ARG A 81 -14.50 8.78 -11.12
N THR A 82 -15.35 8.13 -10.33
CA THR A 82 -14.90 7.22 -9.26
C THR A 82 -14.16 6.03 -9.86
N ALA A 83 -14.68 5.42 -10.93
CA ALA A 83 -14.00 4.31 -11.62
C ALA A 83 -12.60 4.72 -12.13
N VAL A 84 -12.45 5.92 -12.70
CA VAL A 84 -11.15 6.46 -13.13
C VAL A 84 -10.19 6.62 -11.95
N LYS A 85 -10.64 7.21 -10.84
CA LYS A 85 -9.84 7.39 -9.63
C LYS A 85 -9.37 6.05 -9.06
N ASP A 86 -10.31 5.12 -8.92
CA ASP A 86 -10.03 3.81 -8.33
C ASP A 86 -9.12 2.98 -9.22
N LEU A 87 -9.37 2.97 -10.54
CA LEU A 87 -8.50 2.31 -11.51
C LEU A 87 -7.08 2.87 -11.43
N THR A 88 -6.93 4.20 -11.47
CA THR A 88 -5.61 4.85 -11.42
C THR A 88 -4.87 4.46 -10.14
N ARG A 89 -5.53 4.53 -8.98
CA ARG A 89 -4.94 4.12 -7.70
C ARG A 89 -4.49 2.66 -7.71
N ASN A 90 -5.37 1.75 -8.16
CA ASN A 90 -5.07 0.32 -8.16
C ASN A 90 -3.92 -0.01 -9.12
N ARG A 91 -3.87 0.64 -10.30
CA ARG A 91 -2.78 0.49 -11.27
C ARG A 91 -1.45 0.98 -10.71
N LEU A 92 -1.40 2.18 -10.14
CA LEU A 92 -0.17 2.72 -9.55
C LEU A 92 0.35 1.85 -8.41
N ASN A 93 -0.54 1.30 -7.58
CA ASN A 93 -0.16 0.35 -6.54
C ASN A 93 0.44 -0.93 -7.14
N ALA A 94 -0.21 -1.51 -8.15
CA ALA A 94 0.30 -2.69 -8.85
C ALA A 94 1.69 -2.44 -9.48
N PHE A 95 1.88 -1.29 -10.15
CA PHE A 95 3.19 -0.91 -10.70
C PHE A 95 4.27 -0.73 -9.63
N THR A 96 3.90 -0.13 -8.50
CA THR A 96 4.82 0.07 -7.37
C THR A 96 5.27 -1.26 -6.80
N GLN A 97 4.31 -2.14 -6.47
CA GLN A 97 4.60 -3.48 -5.96
C GLN A 97 5.46 -4.26 -6.94
N HIS A 98 5.09 -4.26 -8.22
CA HIS A 98 5.85 -4.94 -9.26
C HIS A 98 7.28 -4.40 -9.38
N SER A 99 7.46 -3.07 -9.40
CA SER A 99 8.78 -2.43 -9.53
C SER A 99 9.68 -2.74 -8.34
N VAL A 100 9.14 -2.61 -7.12
CA VAL A 100 9.89 -2.90 -5.88
C VAL A 100 10.33 -4.36 -5.86
N LEU A 101 9.41 -5.31 -6.07
CA LEU A 101 9.73 -6.74 -6.07
C LEU A 101 10.76 -7.09 -7.15
N THR A 102 10.60 -6.57 -8.37
CA THR A 102 11.55 -6.82 -9.47
C THR A 102 12.95 -6.30 -9.13
N ASN A 103 13.07 -5.11 -8.54
CA ASN A 103 14.36 -4.50 -8.23
C ASN A 103 15.07 -5.14 -7.03
N LEU A 104 14.31 -5.69 -6.09
CA LEU A 104 14.85 -6.45 -4.97
C LEU A 104 15.40 -7.81 -5.44
N VAL A 105 14.64 -8.54 -6.28
CA VAL A 105 15.07 -9.84 -6.84
C VAL A 105 16.28 -9.68 -7.78
N ARG A 106 16.29 -8.63 -8.63
CA ARG A 106 17.37 -8.38 -9.60
C ARG A 106 18.76 -8.13 -8.98
N SER A 107 18.83 -7.76 -7.69
CA SER A 107 20.11 -7.44 -7.02
C SER A 107 20.93 -8.67 -6.62
N SER A 108 20.34 -9.87 -6.70
CA SER A 108 20.95 -11.13 -6.27
C SER A 108 21.71 -11.82 -7.41
N GLU A 109 22.72 -11.17 -8.02
CA GLU A 109 23.64 -11.85 -8.94
C GLU A 109 25.05 -11.27 -8.74
N GLU A 110 25.95 -11.98 -8.05
CA GLU A 110 27.03 -12.69 -8.75
C GLU A 110 27.17 -14.21 -8.46
N GLY A 111 26.30 -14.88 -7.69
CA GLY A 111 26.62 -16.27 -7.32
C GLY A 111 25.55 -17.28 -6.90
N SER A 112 24.26 -16.97 -6.87
CA SER A 112 23.27 -17.99 -6.50
C SER A 112 21.93 -17.78 -7.20
N PHE A 113 21.74 -18.50 -8.31
CA PHE A 113 20.46 -18.57 -9.00
C PHE A 113 19.48 -19.40 -8.17
N SER A 114 18.63 -18.74 -7.37
CA SER A 114 17.35 -19.33 -7.01
C SER A 114 16.41 -19.11 -8.20
N THR A 115 16.22 -20.17 -8.98
CA THR A 115 15.41 -20.23 -10.21
C THR A 115 13.89 -20.13 -9.95
N GLY A 116 13.46 -19.44 -8.89
CA GLY A 116 12.12 -19.57 -8.32
C GLY A 116 11.06 -18.70 -9.00
N VAL A 117 11.18 -17.37 -8.94
CA VAL A 117 10.11 -16.47 -9.37
C VAL A 117 10.71 -15.14 -9.81
N ARG A 118 11.07 -15.02 -11.09
CA ARG A 118 11.26 -13.69 -11.68
C ARG A 118 9.88 -13.11 -11.95
N PRO A 119 9.55 -11.92 -11.45
CA PRO A 119 8.29 -11.27 -11.82
C PRO A 119 8.21 -11.10 -13.34
N ASP A 120 7.01 -11.31 -13.88
CA ASP A 120 6.77 -11.30 -15.32
C ASP A 120 7.18 -9.96 -15.96
N SER A 121 7.76 -10.02 -17.16
CA SER A 121 8.15 -8.81 -17.88
C SER A 121 6.91 -8.03 -18.33
N ILE A 122 6.87 -6.73 -18.05
CA ILE A 122 5.78 -5.84 -18.51
C ILE A 122 5.90 -5.58 -20.02
N GLU A 123 4.83 -5.86 -20.77
CA GLU A 123 4.70 -5.45 -22.17
C GLU A 123 4.32 -3.97 -22.28
N TRP A 124 5.30 -3.10 -22.52
CA TRP A 124 5.08 -1.65 -22.52
C TRP A 124 4.26 -1.11 -23.70
N ASP A 125 4.16 -1.85 -24.81
CA ASP A 125 3.38 -1.42 -25.98
C ASP A 125 1.87 -1.35 -25.70
N LYS A 126 1.42 -2.03 -24.64
CA LYS A 126 0.02 -2.06 -24.19
C LYS A 126 -0.25 -1.19 -22.98
N HIS A 127 0.70 -0.34 -22.61
CA HIS A 127 0.64 0.53 -21.44
C HIS A 127 0.83 1.99 -21.83
N ASP A 128 0.48 2.91 -20.94
CA ASP A 128 0.65 4.32 -21.22
C ASP A 128 2.12 4.75 -21.01
N PRO A 129 2.69 5.62 -21.87
CA PRO A 129 4.06 6.11 -21.69
C PRO A 129 4.30 6.78 -20.33
N SER A 130 3.28 7.44 -19.75
CA SER A 130 3.39 8.06 -18.42
C SER A 130 3.48 7.02 -17.30
N GLU A 131 2.80 5.87 -17.44
CA GLU A 131 2.89 4.75 -16.50
C GLU A 131 4.29 4.13 -16.51
N ARG A 132 4.91 4.06 -17.70
CA ARG A 132 6.31 3.62 -17.82
C ARG A 132 7.27 4.55 -17.09
N VAL A 133 7.11 5.87 -17.27
CA VAL A 133 7.95 6.87 -16.58
C VAL A 133 7.79 6.73 -15.07
N TYR A 134 6.56 6.57 -14.58
CA TYR A 134 6.30 6.31 -13.16
C TYR A 134 7.01 5.03 -12.67
N TYR A 135 6.85 3.92 -13.38
CA TYR A 135 7.45 2.63 -13.03
C TYR A 135 8.98 2.70 -12.96
N THR A 136 9.63 3.30 -13.97
CA THR A 136 11.08 3.51 -13.98
C THR A 136 11.53 4.42 -12.84
N GLY A 137 10.76 5.46 -12.53
CA GLY A 137 11.02 6.34 -11.39
C GLY A 137 11.05 5.58 -10.05
N ILE A 138 10.09 4.68 -9.82
CA ILE A 138 10.08 3.82 -8.63
C ILE A 138 11.33 2.93 -8.58
N GLY A 139 11.75 2.36 -9.71
CA GLY A 139 12.97 1.55 -9.78
C GLY A 139 14.21 2.32 -9.32
N HIS A 140 14.39 3.56 -9.79
CA HIS A 140 15.49 4.41 -9.35
C HIS A 140 15.42 4.77 -7.86
N LEU A 141 14.22 4.95 -7.30
CA LEU A 141 14.06 5.19 -5.86
C LEU A 141 14.43 3.96 -5.03
N VAL A 142 14.10 2.76 -5.51
CA VAL A 142 14.48 1.50 -4.86
C VAL A 142 16.00 1.32 -4.91
N ASP A 143 16.64 1.57 -6.06
CA ASP A 143 18.10 1.48 -6.17
C ASP A 143 18.81 2.52 -5.29
N LYS A 144 18.26 3.74 -5.21
CA LYS A 144 18.74 4.77 -4.28
C LYS A 144 18.64 4.31 -2.82
N TYR A 145 17.49 3.78 -2.41
CA TYR A 145 17.31 3.25 -1.06
C TYR A 145 18.30 2.13 -0.76
N LYS A 146 18.46 1.16 -1.67
CA LYS A 146 19.42 0.06 -1.53
C LYS A 146 20.85 0.54 -1.33
N HIS A 147 21.24 1.62 -2.01
CA HIS A 147 22.55 2.24 -1.82
C HIS A 147 22.67 2.90 -0.44
N GLU A 148 21.69 3.70 -0.03
CA GLU A 148 21.70 4.44 1.24
C GLU A 148 21.77 3.52 2.46
N VAL A 149 21.09 2.37 2.42
CA VAL A 149 21.12 1.39 3.51
C VAL A 149 22.22 0.35 3.37
N SER A 150 23.08 0.46 2.35
CA SER A 150 24.09 -0.56 2.02
C SER A 150 23.48 -1.97 1.97
N TRP A 151 22.34 -2.11 1.29
CA TRP A 151 21.52 -3.33 1.25
C TRP A 151 22.31 -4.60 0.94
N ASN A 152 23.26 -4.54 0.00
CA ASN A 152 24.08 -5.69 -0.34
C ASN A 152 25.01 -6.11 0.82
N ALA A 153 25.54 -5.15 1.59
CA ALA A 153 26.35 -5.42 2.77
C ALA A 153 25.52 -6.04 3.90
N LEU A 154 24.23 -5.68 4.01
CA LEU A 154 23.29 -6.30 4.95
C LEU A 154 22.98 -7.76 4.58
N LEU A 155 22.93 -8.09 3.29
CA LEU A 155 22.64 -9.45 2.82
C LEU A 155 23.88 -10.33 2.68
N SER A 156 25.04 -9.73 2.47
CA SER A 156 26.31 -10.46 2.50
C SER A 156 26.80 -10.59 3.95
N ASN A 157 27.44 -11.71 4.30
CA ASN A 157 28.12 -11.89 5.61
C ASN A 157 29.34 -10.95 5.80
N ASN A 158 29.43 -9.84 5.07
CA ASN A 158 30.63 -9.03 4.90
C ASN A 158 30.62 -7.71 5.69
N TRP A 159 29.73 -7.55 6.67
CA TRP A 159 29.57 -6.32 7.46
C TRP A 159 30.90 -5.71 7.97
N ASP A 160 31.93 -6.53 8.15
CA ASP A 160 33.28 -6.17 8.60
C ASP A 160 34.33 -5.96 7.49
N THR A 161 33.92 -5.90 6.21
CA THR A 161 34.87 -5.65 5.12
C THR A 161 35.23 -4.16 5.10
N PRO A 162 36.50 -3.78 5.32
CA PRO A 162 36.91 -2.38 5.24
C PRO A 162 36.46 -1.80 3.91
N ALA A 163 35.91 -0.59 3.93
CA ALA A 163 35.49 0.13 2.73
C ALA A 163 36.56 -0.01 1.63
N PRO A 164 36.17 -0.26 0.36
CA PRO A 164 37.14 -0.36 -0.72
C PRO A 164 38.03 0.88 -0.69
N PRO A 165 39.37 0.72 -0.82
CA PRO A 165 40.29 1.83 -0.68
C PRO A 165 39.85 2.95 -1.62
N PRO A 166 39.85 4.22 -1.16
CA PRO A 166 39.41 5.34 -1.98
C PRO A 166 40.17 5.31 -3.29
N MET A 167 39.42 5.40 -4.40
CA MET A 167 39.94 5.37 -5.76
C MET A 167 41.26 6.14 -5.84
N SER A 168 42.34 5.42 -6.14
CA SER A 168 43.66 5.91 -6.55
C SER A 168 43.90 7.39 -6.19
N SER A 169 44.29 7.64 -4.93
CA SER A 169 44.94 8.90 -4.60
C SER A 169 46.22 9.00 -5.44
N VAL A 170 46.19 9.85 -6.46
CA VAL A 170 47.35 10.25 -7.29
C VAL A 170 48.43 10.98 -6.46
N HIS A 171 48.24 11.09 -5.15
CA HIS A 171 49.20 11.67 -4.23
C HIS A 171 49.76 10.57 -3.33
N THR A 172 51.05 10.29 -3.50
CA THR A 172 51.88 9.50 -2.60
C THR A 172 51.83 10.12 -1.19
N PRO A 173 51.58 9.32 -0.12
CA PRO A 173 51.60 9.83 1.24
C PRO A 173 53.02 10.25 1.65
N LEU A 174 53.11 11.25 2.54
CA LEU A 174 54.33 11.94 2.98
C LEU A 174 55.37 11.01 3.67
N THR A 175 55.04 9.75 3.91
CA THR A 175 55.91 8.74 4.53
C THR A 175 57.09 8.32 3.65
N GLU A 176 57.07 8.62 2.35
CA GLU A 176 58.18 8.33 1.42
C GLU A 176 59.35 9.33 1.52
N PHE A 177 59.17 10.45 2.24
CA PHE A 177 60.17 11.53 2.32
C PHE A 177 61.09 11.47 3.55
N VAL A 178 61.05 10.40 4.35
CA VAL A 178 62.00 10.21 5.46
C VAL A 178 63.02 9.14 5.06
N PRO A 179 64.26 9.53 4.67
CA PRO A 179 65.32 8.57 4.51
C PRO A 179 65.83 8.16 5.90
N ASP A 180 65.76 6.85 6.15
CA ASP A 180 66.49 6.12 7.19
C ASP A 180 65.92 6.12 8.61
N SER A 181 64.99 5.20 8.87
CA SER A 181 64.96 4.43 10.12
C SER A 181 64.39 3.05 9.82
N ARG A 182 65.27 2.11 9.49
CA ARG A 182 65.01 0.68 9.69
C ARG A 182 64.59 0.50 11.14
N ASP A 183 63.45 -0.12 11.40
CA ASP A 183 63.28 -1.07 12.49
C ASP A 183 62.01 -1.91 12.31
N GLU A 184 62.27 -3.22 12.23
CA GLU A 184 61.50 -4.38 12.68
C GLU A 184 60.01 -4.53 12.32
N VAL A 185 59.83 -5.43 11.35
CA VAL A 185 58.71 -6.36 11.23
C VAL A 185 58.43 -7.04 12.57
N VAL A 186 57.22 -6.87 13.12
CA VAL A 186 56.64 -7.80 14.09
C VAL A 186 55.19 -8.07 13.70
N GLU A 187 55.05 -9.02 12.79
CA GLU A 187 53.81 -9.72 12.50
C GLU A 187 53.55 -10.70 13.66
N SER A 188 52.64 -10.34 14.57
CA SER A 188 52.15 -11.25 15.62
C SER A 188 50.83 -11.88 15.18
N VAL A 189 50.91 -12.97 14.41
CA VAL A 189 49.77 -13.86 14.17
C VAL A 189 49.54 -14.69 15.44
N VAL A 190 48.41 -14.47 16.09
CA VAL A 190 47.92 -15.33 17.18
C VAL A 190 47.21 -16.54 16.54
N PRO A 191 47.57 -17.80 16.87
CA PRO A 191 46.86 -18.95 16.35
C PRO A 191 45.55 -19.14 17.12
N VAL A 192 44.41 -18.93 16.45
CA VAL A 192 43.08 -19.28 16.97
C VAL A 192 42.91 -20.79 16.88
N ALA A 193 42.68 -21.44 18.02
CA ALA A 193 42.35 -22.86 18.10
C ALA A 193 41.00 -23.14 17.42
N PRO A 194 40.81 -24.29 16.74
CA PRO A 194 39.53 -24.62 16.13
C PRO A 194 38.51 -24.95 17.23
N GLU A 195 37.47 -24.13 17.38
CA GLU A 195 36.30 -24.49 18.17
C GLU A 195 35.58 -25.69 17.52
N PRO A 196 35.05 -26.63 18.32
CA PRO A 196 34.29 -27.74 17.77
C PRO A 196 33.04 -27.18 17.08
N VAL A 197 32.91 -27.46 15.79
CA VAL A 197 31.70 -27.21 15.00
C VAL A 197 30.50 -27.82 15.72
N SER A 198 29.71 -26.99 16.37
CA SER A 198 28.38 -27.36 16.85
C SER A 198 27.55 -27.65 15.61
N HIS A 199 27.27 -28.93 15.38
CA HIS A 199 26.31 -29.35 14.38
C HIS A 199 24.94 -28.84 14.82
N TRP A 200 24.48 -27.77 14.19
CA TRP A 200 23.11 -27.30 14.30
C TRP A 200 22.22 -28.36 13.65
N GLU A 201 21.50 -29.11 14.47
CA GLU A 201 20.45 -30.02 14.02
C GLU A 201 19.20 -29.16 13.77
N ASP A 202 18.81 -29.08 12.50
CA ASP A 202 17.67 -28.29 12.05
C ASP A 202 16.38 -28.84 12.67
N PRO A 203 15.66 -28.07 13.50
CA PRO A 203 14.39 -28.51 14.06
C PRO A 203 13.38 -28.71 12.92
N GLU A 204 12.78 -29.90 12.85
CA GLU A 204 11.82 -30.29 11.80
C GLU A 204 10.56 -29.40 11.75
N TYR A 205 10.34 -28.58 12.80
CA TYR A 205 9.26 -27.60 12.92
C TYR A 205 9.88 -26.22 13.15
N ASP A 206 9.90 -25.41 12.10
CA ASP A 206 10.33 -24.02 12.20
C ASP A 206 9.23 -23.13 12.80
N GLU A 207 9.56 -21.87 13.07
CA GLU A 207 8.57 -20.91 13.60
C GLU A 207 7.46 -20.59 12.60
N GLU A 208 7.70 -20.79 11.30
CA GLU A 208 6.75 -20.51 10.23
C GLU A 208 5.61 -21.53 10.23
N ASP A 209 5.93 -22.82 10.39
CA ASP A 209 4.93 -23.88 10.51
C ASP A 209 4.06 -23.72 11.76
N ARG A 210 4.64 -23.24 12.85
CA ARG A 210 3.90 -22.94 14.09
C ARG A 210 2.93 -21.79 13.92
N ILE A 211 3.27 -20.81 13.08
CA ILE A 211 2.40 -19.66 12.76
C ILE A 211 1.28 -20.10 11.81
N ARG A 212 1.54 -21.00 10.85
CA ARG A 212 0.51 -21.54 9.94
C ARG A 212 -0.58 -22.32 10.69
N GLU A 213 -0.23 -23.08 11.72
CA GLU A 213 -1.21 -23.79 12.55
C GLU A 213 -2.08 -22.83 13.39
N ILE A 214 -1.57 -21.65 13.75
CA ILE A 214 -2.30 -20.65 14.54
C ILE A 214 -3.21 -19.79 13.66
N ASP A 215 -2.83 -19.53 12.41
CA ASP A 215 -3.60 -18.75 11.43
C ASP A 215 -4.75 -19.54 10.77
N GLU A 216 -4.90 -20.84 11.08
CA GLU A 216 -6.08 -21.61 10.70
C GLU A 216 -7.29 -21.18 11.54
N PHE A 217 -7.89 -20.07 11.10
CA PHE A 217 -9.10 -19.48 11.64
C PHE A 217 -10.21 -20.55 11.73
N PRO A 218 -10.93 -20.68 12.87
CA PRO A 218 -11.96 -21.71 13.00
C PRO A 218 -13.05 -21.54 11.93
N GLU A 219 -13.29 -22.60 11.14
CA GLU A 219 -14.29 -22.62 10.08
C GLU A 219 -15.68 -22.28 10.63
N ILE A 220 -16.16 -21.06 10.33
CA ILE A 220 -17.56 -20.72 10.53
C ILE A 220 -18.35 -21.40 9.40
N ALA A 221 -19.07 -22.45 9.75
CA ALA A 221 -19.95 -23.19 8.86
C ALA A 221 -20.91 -22.27 8.08
N PRO A 222 -21.24 -22.59 6.81
CA PRO A 222 -22.06 -21.73 5.97
C PRO A 222 -23.52 -21.76 6.43
N VAL A 223 -24.00 -20.65 7.00
CA VAL A 223 -25.44 -20.40 7.12
C VAL A 223 -26.01 -20.18 5.72
N ARG A 224 -26.99 -21.02 5.41
CA ARG A 224 -27.60 -21.20 4.10
C ARG A 224 -28.43 -19.98 3.70
N SER A 225 -28.41 -19.72 2.40
CA SER A 225 -29.22 -18.76 1.65
C SER A 225 -30.68 -18.71 2.11
N GLY A 226 -31.13 -17.54 2.55
CA GLY A 226 -32.52 -17.14 2.72
C GLY A 226 -32.85 -16.00 1.77
N THR A 227 -33.89 -16.20 0.99
CA THR A 227 -34.32 -15.40 -0.16
C THR A 227 -35.03 -14.10 0.25
N ALA A 228 -34.86 -13.07 -0.60
CA ALA A 228 -35.87 -12.11 -1.04
C ALA A 228 -36.20 -10.84 -0.20
N GLU A 229 -36.31 -9.74 -0.96
CA GLU A 229 -37.16 -8.55 -0.79
C GLU A 229 -36.68 -7.35 0.06
N ASN A 230 -36.19 -6.34 -0.68
CA ASN A 230 -36.63 -4.94 -0.65
C ASN A 230 -37.10 -4.36 0.70
N SER A 231 -36.18 -3.70 1.40
CA SER A 231 -36.54 -2.58 2.28
C SER A 231 -35.43 -1.52 2.25
N SER A 232 -35.75 -0.41 1.62
CA SER A 232 -35.14 0.88 1.90
C SER A 232 -35.43 1.26 3.35
N SER A 233 -34.41 1.32 4.19
CA SER A 233 -34.41 2.11 5.42
C SER A 233 -32.99 2.25 5.93
N GLU A 234 -32.62 3.49 6.23
CA GLU A 234 -31.47 3.86 7.05
C GLU A 234 -31.36 2.91 8.25
N GLN A 235 -30.21 2.26 8.42
CA GLN A 235 -29.81 1.77 9.73
C GLN A 235 -28.76 2.75 10.24
N GLN A 236 -29.25 3.72 11.01
CA GLN A 236 -28.56 4.22 12.19
C GLN A 236 -27.71 3.08 12.77
N LYS A 237 -26.39 3.25 12.80
CA LYS A 237 -25.62 2.64 13.87
C LYS A 237 -26.24 3.23 15.13
N ASP A 238 -27.13 2.50 15.78
CA ASP A 238 -27.43 2.75 17.18
C ASP A 238 -26.07 2.63 17.88
N SER A 239 -25.45 3.77 18.18
CA SER A 239 -24.47 3.81 19.25
C SER A 239 -25.27 3.43 20.48
N ASP A 240 -25.17 2.18 20.91
CA ASP A 240 -25.78 1.70 22.15
C ASP A 240 -25.20 2.55 23.30
N MET A 241 -25.87 3.65 23.63
CA MET A 241 -25.40 4.60 24.64
C MET A 241 -25.83 4.07 26.01
N ARG A 242 -24.87 3.96 26.92
CA ARG A 242 -25.09 3.45 28.27
C ARG A 242 -24.84 4.54 29.29
N ARG A 243 -25.67 4.53 30.33
CA ARG A 243 -25.51 5.42 31.47
C ARG A 243 -24.61 4.74 32.49
N ILE A 244 -23.52 5.40 32.89
CA ILE A 244 -22.55 4.88 33.85
C ILE A 244 -22.39 5.85 35.03
N LEU A 245 -22.18 5.30 36.23
CA LEU A 245 -21.81 6.03 37.43
C LEU A 245 -20.30 5.90 37.62
N ILE A 246 -19.60 7.04 37.73
CA ILE A 246 -18.16 7.07 37.88
C ILE A 246 -17.78 6.83 39.35
N LEU A 247 -16.95 5.82 39.61
CA LEU A 247 -16.52 5.44 40.96
C LEU A 247 -15.15 6.00 41.35
N GLN A 248 -14.35 6.45 40.37
CA GLN A 248 -13.02 7.02 40.58
C GLN A 248 -12.79 8.20 39.65
N ASP A 249 -12.03 9.20 40.12
CA ASP A 249 -11.66 10.37 39.30
C ASP A 249 -10.72 9.92 38.18
N LEU A 250 -11.00 10.31 36.93
CA LEU A 250 -10.04 10.18 35.84
C LEU A 250 -9.27 11.50 35.68
N GLU A 251 -7.94 11.42 35.79
CA GLU A 251 -7.05 12.57 35.60
C GLU A 251 -6.99 13.03 34.13
N ASP A 252 -7.17 12.10 33.19
CA ASP A 252 -7.10 12.35 31.74
C ASP A 252 -8.51 12.47 31.13
N PRO A 253 -8.79 13.54 30.34
CA PRO A 253 -10.07 13.68 29.65
C PRO A 253 -10.25 12.63 28.55
N ILE A 254 -11.45 12.06 28.44
CA ILE A 254 -11.78 11.09 27.40
C ILE A 254 -12.25 11.83 26.15
N ILE A 255 -11.68 11.49 24.99
CA ILE A 255 -12.07 12.05 23.70
C ILE A 255 -13.15 11.17 23.07
N THR A 256 -14.31 11.74 22.79
CA THR A 256 -15.40 11.06 22.08
C THR A 256 -15.18 10.98 20.57
N GLU A 257 -15.98 10.18 19.86
CA GLU A 257 -15.93 10.09 18.38
C GLU A 257 -16.17 11.43 17.68
N GLY A 258 -16.82 12.39 18.36
CA GLY A 258 -17.01 13.76 17.88
C GLY A 258 -15.83 14.71 18.13
N GLY A 259 -14.78 14.25 18.82
CA GLY A 259 -13.63 15.06 19.22
C GLY A 259 -13.87 15.95 20.44
N GLU A 260 -14.93 15.70 21.21
CA GLU A 260 -15.24 16.41 22.45
C GLU A 260 -14.52 15.72 23.62
N GLU A 261 -13.88 16.52 24.47
CA GLU A 261 -13.15 16.08 25.67
C GLU A 261 -14.08 16.10 26.89
N ILE A 262 -14.27 14.92 27.51
CA ILE A 262 -15.11 14.74 28.70
C ILE A 262 -14.21 14.45 29.91
N THR A 263 -14.33 15.27 30.95
CA THR A 263 -13.68 15.05 32.25
C THR A 263 -14.67 14.35 33.19
N LEU A 264 -14.27 13.21 33.76
CA LEU A 264 -15.14 12.37 34.59
C LEU A 264 -14.68 12.44 36.05
N THR A 265 -15.57 12.89 36.95
CA THR A 265 -15.30 12.92 38.39
C THR A 265 -16.16 11.92 39.16
N THR A 266 -15.67 11.50 40.32
CA THR A 266 -16.30 10.49 41.17
C THR A 266 -17.68 10.95 41.60
N GLY A 267 -18.70 10.13 41.32
CA GLY A 267 -20.10 10.40 41.62
C GLY A 267 -20.89 11.00 40.45
N ASP A 268 -20.24 11.29 39.33
CA ASP A 268 -20.92 11.76 38.12
C ASP A 268 -21.66 10.62 37.40
N ILE A 269 -22.81 10.95 36.82
CA ILE A 269 -23.58 10.05 35.96
C ILE A 269 -23.45 10.55 34.52
N GLU A 270 -22.68 9.82 33.72
CA GLU A 270 -22.38 10.19 32.33
C GLU A 270 -23.06 9.24 31.34
N PHE A 271 -23.40 9.76 30.14
CA PHE A 271 -24.04 9.00 29.08
C PHE A 271 -23.08 8.78 27.91
N CYS A 272 -22.42 7.62 27.91
CA CYS A 272 -21.32 7.31 27.00
C CYS A 272 -21.69 6.19 26.02
N PRO A 273 -21.06 6.13 24.83
CA PRO A 273 -21.16 4.98 23.94
C PRO A 273 -20.73 3.68 24.63
N SER A 274 -21.35 2.55 24.29
CA SER A 274 -21.11 1.22 24.87
C SER A 274 -19.63 0.84 24.95
N ILE A 275 -18.84 1.17 23.93
CA ILE A 275 -17.39 0.90 23.90
C ILE A 275 -16.67 1.62 25.06
N ILE A 276 -16.97 2.90 25.28
CA ILE A 276 -16.36 3.70 26.35
C ILE A 276 -16.89 3.21 27.70
N ALA A 277 -18.19 2.94 27.81
CA ALA A 277 -18.81 2.42 29.03
C ALA A 277 -18.20 1.08 29.45
N ASP A 278 -18.10 0.10 28.55
CA ASP A 278 -17.54 -1.22 28.85
C ASP A 278 -16.04 -1.13 29.22
N THR A 279 -15.30 -0.20 28.60
CA THR A 279 -13.89 0.06 28.91
C THR A 279 -13.68 0.67 30.30
N LEU A 280 -14.65 1.43 30.81
CA LEU A 280 -14.61 1.99 32.17
C LEU A 280 -15.15 1.01 33.22
N ILE A 281 -16.10 0.14 32.84
CA ILE A 281 -16.66 -0.89 33.72
C ILE A 281 -15.69 -2.05 33.93
N ALA A 282 -15.00 -2.53 32.89
CA ALA A 282 -14.06 -3.66 32.99
C ALA A 282 -12.94 -3.49 34.05
N PRO A 283 -12.29 -2.33 34.17
CA PRO A 283 -11.31 -2.06 35.24
C PRO A 283 -11.94 -1.66 36.58
N GLY A 284 -13.28 -1.54 36.66
CA GLY A 284 -14.00 -1.13 37.87
C GLY A 284 -13.94 0.38 38.16
N ILE A 285 -13.68 1.20 37.14
CA ILE A 285 -13.62 2.66 37.24
C ILE A 285 -15.03 3.27 37.21
N ALA A 286 -15.98 2.62 36.54
CA ALA A 286 -17.38 2.99 36.51
C ALA A 286 -18.30 1.78 36.69
N GLU A 287 -19.55 2.02 37.09
CA GLU A 287 -20.60 1.00 37.22
C GLU A 287 -21.76 1.31 36.26
N ALA A 288 -22.42 0.27 35.74
CA ALA A 288 -23.63 0.45 34.94
C ALA A 288 -24.74 1.04 35.82
N ALA A 289 -25.20 2.25 35.48
CA ALA A 289 -26.24 2.95 36.20
C ALA A 289 -27.58 2.75 35.48
N ASP A 290 -28.09 1.52 35.53
CA ASP A 290 -29.42 1.18 35.01
C ASP A 290 -30.52 1.91 35.83
N LEU A 291 -31.65 2.23 35.19
CA LEU A 291 -32.87 2.60 35.89
C LEU A 291 -33.59 1.35 36.39
#